data_AF-A0A271KIZ2-F1
#
_entry.id   AF-A0A271KIZ2-F1
#
_cell.length_a   1.000
_cell.length_b   1.000
_cell.length_c   1.000
_cell.angle_alpha   90.00
_cell.angle_beta   90.00
_cell.angle_gamma   90.00
#
_symmetry.space_group_name_H-M   'P 1'
#
loop_
_entity.id
_entity.type
_entity.pdbx_description
1 polymer ?
#
loop_
_entity_poly.entity_id
_entity_poly.type
_entity_poly.pdbx_seq_one_letter_code
_entity_poly.pdbx_strand_id
1 'polypeptide(L)'
;MTPAAAIPTTWVHGHHAINPRAFKQAMGAVAGSAAILASEHDEIGFCGITATAVLVSPHAAHYSTQSYAEVRNKVFADVASVLRGGKPVYPVNRI
;
A
#
# COMPACT_ATOMS: atom_id res chain seq x y z
N MET A 1 33.65 -3.02 -12.67
CA MET A 1 32.60 -2.76 -11.65
C MET A 1 31.43 -3.67 -11.97
N THR A 2 31.10 -4.60 -11.06
CA THR A 2 29.99 -5.55 -11.23
C THR A 2 28.69 -4.84 -10.84
N PRO A 3 27.62 -4.87 -11.66
CA PRO A 3 26.35 -4.29 -11.26
C PRO A 3 25.80 -5.01 -10.03
N ALA A 4 25.31 -4.25 -9.05
CA ALA A 4 24.63 -4.82 -7.89
C ALA A 4 23.42 -5.64 -8.37
N ALA A 5 23.30 -6.87 -7.87
CA ALA A 5 22.16 -7.72 -8.17
C ALA A 5 20.85 -7.02 -7.74
N ALA A 6 19.84 -7.05 -8.61
CA ALA A 6 18.52 -6.51 -8.27
C ALA A 6 17.94 -7.27 -7.07
N ILE A 7 17.51 -6.54 -6.04
CA ILE A 7 16.89 -7.14 -4.86
C ILE A 7 15.50 -7.65 -5.27
N PRO A 8 15.19 -8.95 -5.10
CA PRO A 8 13.86 -9.47 -5.40
C PRO A 8 12.82 -8.74 -4.54
N THR A 9 11.88 -8.07 -5.18
CA THR A 9 10.79 -7.32 -4.54
C THR A 9 9.48 -8.06 -4.77
N THR A 10 8.72 -8.34 -3.70
CA THR A 10 7.40 -8.98 -3.78
C THR A 10 6.34 -8.03 -3.26
N TRP A 11 5.27 -7.83 -4.03
CA TRP A 11 4.11 -7.02 -3.62
C TRP A 11 3.02 -7.93 -3.06
N VAL A 12 2.51 -7.58 -1.88
CA VAL A 12 1.35 -8.24 -1.25
C VAL A 12 0.23 -7.20 -1.16
N HIS A 13 -0.93 -7.51 -1.74
CA HIS A 13 -2.08 -6.61 -1.81
C HIS A 13 -3.22 -7.07 -0.89
N GLY A 14 -3.91 -6.13 -0.25
CA GLY A 14 -5.15 -6.35 0.49
C GLY A 14 -5.15 -5.82 1.93
N HIS A 15 -6.34 -5.45 2.43
CA HIS A 15 -6.53 -5.20 3.87
C HIS A 15 -6.31 -6.51 4.64
N HIS A 16 -5.55 -6.45 5.74
CA HIS A 16 -5.16 -7.61 6.54
C HIS A 16 -4.39 -8.70 5.76
N ALA A 17 -3.79 -8.39 4.61
CA ALA A 17 -3.08 -9.36 3.78
C ALA A 17 -1.83 -9.95 4.45
N ILE A 18 -1.32 -9.28 5.49
CA ILE A 18 -0.16 -9.71 6.27
C ILE A 18 -0.61 -9.95 7.70
N ASN A 19 -0.36 -11.16 8.22
CA ASN A 19 -0.47 -11.44 9.65
C ASN A 19 0.70 -10.77 10.39
N PRO A 20 0.47 -9.75 11.24
CA PRO A 20 1.54 -8.98 11.85
C PRO A 20 2.47 -9.82 12.75
N ARG A 21 1.93 -10.85 13.42
CA ARG A 21 2.68 -11.74 14.31
C ARG A 21 3.60 -12.66 13.52
N ALA A 22 3.07 -13.27 12.46
CA ALA A 22 3.86 -14.13 11.58
C ALA A 22 4.96 -13.33 10.86
N PHE A 23 4.63 -12.12 10.41
CA PHE A 23 5.58 -11.19 9.80
C PHE A 23 6.74 -10.84 10.74
N LYS A 24 6.44 -10.50 12.00
CA LYS A 24 7.44 -10.22 13.03
C LYS A 24 8.37 -11.41 13.28
N GLN A 25 7.83 -12.63 13.35
CA GLN A 25 8.63 -13.85 13.50
C GLN A 25 9.54 -14.09 12.30
N ALA A 26 9.03 -13.92 11.07
CA ALA A 26 9.81 -14.07 9.85
C ALA A 26 10.95 -13.04 9.76
N MET A 27 10.69 -11.77 10.06
CA MET A 27 11.74 -10.72 10.05
C MET A 27 12.85 -10.96 11.07
N GLY A 28 12.54 -11.58 12.22
CA GLY A 28 13.56 -11.98 13.20
C GLY A 28 14.49 -13.10 12.69
N ALA A 29 14.04 -13.91 11.73
CA ALA A 29 14.81 -15.01 11.15
C ALA A 29 15.63 -14.60 9.93
N VAL A 30 15.35 -13.44 9.31
CA VAL A 30 16.01 -12.99 8.07
C VAL A 30 16.91 -11.79 8.35
N ALA A 31 18.16 -12.08 8.69
CA ALA A 31 19.20 -11.05 8.81
C ALA A 31 19.38 -10.30 7.46
N GLY A 32 19.34 -8.97 7.50
CA GLY A 32 19.59 -8.11 6.33
C GLY A 32 18.39 -7.81 5.44
N SER A 33 17.16 -8.18 5.83
CA SER A 33 15.95 -7.80 5.09
C SER A 33 15.36 -6.46 5.55
N ALA A 34 14.86 -5.68 4.59
CA ALA A 34 14.11 -4.45 4.84
C ALA A 34 12.68 -4.59 4.34
N ALA A 35 11.72 -4.00 5.07
CA ALA A 35 10.31 -4.02 4.69
C ALA A 35 9.71 -2.63 4.75
N ILE A 36 8.87 -2.30 3.76
CA ILE A 36 8.06 -1.08 3.73
C ILE A 36 6.61 -1.47 3.97
N LEU A 37 6.03 -0.95 5.04
CA LEU A 37 4.64 -1.22 5.40
C LEU A 37 3.79 0.05 5.25
N ALA A 38 2.64 -0.09 4.59
CA ALA A 38 1.58 0.92 4.57
C ALA A 38 0.59 0.59 5.70
N SER A 39 0.47 1.46 6.70
CA SER A 39 -0.46 1.29 7.82
C SER A 39 -1.47 2.42 7.90
N GLU A 40 -2.69 2.09 8.30
CA GLU A 40 -3.72 3.04 8.73
C GLU A 40 -3.48 3.51 10.18
N HIS A 41 -4.05 4.66 10.54
CA HIS A 41 -3.64 5.55 11.65
C HIS A 41 -3.60 4.92 13.05
N ASP A 42 -4.24 3.76 13.28
CA ASP A 42 -4.45 3.23 14.64
C ASP A 42 -3.86 1.81 14.87
N GLU A 43 -3.35 1.15 13.82
CA GLU A 43 -2.90 -0.25 13.89
C GLU A 43 -1.39 -0.40 14.17
N ILE A 44 -0.65 0.71 14.28
CA ILE A 44 0.80 0.69 14.57
C ILE A 44 1.03 0.55 16.09
N GLY A 45 0.36 -0.43 16.69
CA GLY A 45 0.82 -1.08 17.92
C GLY A 45 2.01 -2.00 17.64
N PHE A 46 2.97 -1.60 16.81
CA PHE A 46 4.21 -2.36 16.58
C PHE A 46 5.24 -2.13 17.70
N CYS A 47 4.75 -2.09 18.94
CA CYS A 47 5.60 -2.20 20.12
C CYS A 47 6.39 -3.52 19.99
N GLY A 48 7.66 -3.38 19.63
CA GLY A 48 8.64 -4.47 19.66
C GLY A 48 8.97 -5.14 18.33
N ILE A 49 8.71 -4.56 17.15
CA ILE A 49 9.56 -4.92 15.99
C ILE A 49 10.90 -4.22 16.21
N THR A 50 11.84 -4.93 16.84
CA THR A 50 13.25 -4.55 16.97
C THR A 50 14.06 -4.90 15.72
N ALA A 51 13.40 -5.15 14.58
CA ALA A 51 14.08 -5.38 13.32
C ALA A 51 14.68 -4.06 12.84
N THR A 52 16.01 -4.03 12.72
CA THR A 52 16.85 -2.87 12.37
C THR A 52 16.54 -2.21 11.03
N ALA A 53 15.54 -2.67 10.25
CA ALA A 53 15.31 -2.24 8.88
C ALA A 53 13.83 -2.21 8.43
N VAL A 54 12.88 -1.88 9.30
CA VAL A 54 11.47 -1.69 8.89
C VAL A 54 11.13 -0.21 8.75
N LEU A 55 10.69 0.21 7.57
CA LEU A 55 10.14 1.54 7.31
C LEU A 55 8.61 1.45 7.26
N VAL A 56 7.94 2.25 8.07
CA VAL A 56 6.47 2.30 8.10
C VAL A 56 6.03 3.66 7.60
N SER A 57 5.06 3.64 6.69
CA SER A 57 4.45 4.86 6.14
C SER A 57 2.94 4.86 6.43
N PRO A 58 2.33 6.05 6.59
CA PRO A 58 0.90 6.20 6.87
C PRO A 58 0.06 6.01 5.59
N HIS A 59 0.09 4.80 5.02
CA HIS A 59 -0.58 4.43 3.76
C HIS A 59 -0.43 5.50 2.64
N ALA A 60 0.74 6.13 2.57
CA ALA A 60 0.96 7.29 1.72
C ALA A 60 1.69 6.95 0.41
N ALA A 61 1.77 5.66 0.04
CA ALA A 61 2.49 5.22 -1.16
C ALA A 61 1.95 5.85 -2.45
N HIS A 62 0.66 6.22 -2.47
CA HIS A 62 0.02 6.87 -3.60
C HIS A 62 0.05 8.41 -3.52
N TYR A 63 0.56 8.99 -2.42
CA TYR A 63 0.45 10.42 -2.16
C TYR A 63 1.39 11.23 -3.05
N SER A 64 0.83 11.88 -4.07
CA SER A 64 1.54 12.82 -4.92
C SER A 64 0.57 13.84 -5.54
N THR A 65 1.08 14.99 -5.97
CA THR A 65 0.29 16.00 -6.71
C THR A 65 -0.34 15.40 -7.97
N GLN A 66 0.38 14.51 -8.66
CA GLN A 66 -0.09 13.86 -9.87
C GLN A 66 -1.23 12.88 -9.57
N SER A 67 -1.05 12.02 -8.56
CA SER A 67 -2.09 11.08 -8.11
C SER A 67 -3.36 11.83 -7.69
N TYR A 68 -3.21 12.96 -6.99
CA TYR A 68 -4.34 13.78 -6.58
C TYR A 68 -5.10 14.36 -7.77
N ALA A 69 -4.37 14.94 -8.75
CA ALA A 69 -4.98 15.48 -9.96
C ALA A 69 -5.70 14.38 -10.78
N GLU A 70 -5.11 13.19 -10.87
CA GLU A 70 -5.69 12.06 -11.58
C GLU A 70 -6.99 11.58 -10.92
N VAL A 71 -6.98 11.35 -9.61
CA VAL A 71 -8.18 10.93 -8.86
C VAL A 71 -9.28 11.97 -9.00
N ARG A 72 -8.94 13.25 -8.85
CA ARG A 72 -9.89 14.36 -9.04
C ARG A 72 -10.55 14.29 -10.41
N ASN A 73 -9.77 14.20 -11.48
CA ASN A 73 -10.29 14.17 -12.85
C ASN A 73 -11.18 12.95 -13.12
N LYS A 74 -10.77 11.77 -12.64
CA LYS A 74 -11.54 10.53 -12.77
C LYS A 74 -12.88 10.62 -12.05
N VAL A 75 -12.90 11.11 -10.81
CA VAL A 75 -14.13 11.25 -10.01
C VAL A 75 -15.13 12.19 -10.69
N PHE A 76 -14.68 13.38 -11.14
CA PHE A 76 -15.58 14.32 -11.81
C PHE A 76 -16.15 13.76 -13.11
N ALA A 77 -15.33 13.08 -13.91
CA ALA A 77 -15.79 12.45 -15.15
C ALA A 77 -16.82 11.34 -14.89
N ASP A 78 -16.57 10.50 -13.88
CA ASP A 78 -17.46 9.40 -13.52
C ASP A 78 -18.81 9.90 -12.98
N VAL A 79 -18.78 10.89 -12.08
CA VAL A 79 -20.00 11.55 -11.57
C VAL A 79 -20.81 12.16 -12.71
N ALA A 80 -20.18 12.88 -13.64
CA ALA A 80 -20.87 13.47 -14.78
C ALA A 80 -21.48 12.42 -15.71
N SER A 81 -20.82 11.26 -15.88
CA SER A 81 -21.35 10.13 -16.66
C SER A 81 -22.61 9.55 -15.99
N VAL A 82 -22.55 9.28 -14.69
CA VAL A 82 -23.67 8.72 -13.92
C VAL A 82 -24.88 9.63 -13.93
N LEU A 83 -24.69 10.95 -13.74
CA LEU A 83 -25.78 11.93 -13.77
C LEU A 83 -26.48 12.01 -15.13
N ARG A 84 -25.84 11.55 -16.21
CA ARG A 84 -26.43 11.45 -17.56
C ARG A 84 -27.11 10.09 -17.82
N GLY A 85 -27.22 9.23 -16.81
CA GLY A 85 -27.76 7.87 -16.94
C GLY A 85 -26.71 6.83 -17.36
N GLY A 86 -25.43 7.19 -17.40
CA GLY A 86 -24.34 6.23 -17.58
C GLY A 86 -24.15 5.34 -16.35
N LYS A 87 -23.36 4.26 -16.51
CA LYS A 87 -22.94 3.41 -15.38
C LYS A 87 -21.61 3.92 -14.81
N PRO A 88 -21.36 3.79 -13.49
CA PRO A 88 -20.07 4.07 -12.89
C PRO A 88 -18.96 3.23 -13.55
N VAL A 89 -17.84 3.87 -13.86
CA VAL A 89 -16.64 3.22 -14.41
C VAL A 89 -15.88 2.46 -13.33
N TYR A 90 -15.93 2.94 -12.07
CA TYR A 90 -15.23 2.35 -10.93
C TYR A 90 -16.21 1.95 -9.81
N PRO A 91 -17.10 0.98 -10.03
CA PRO A 91 -18.10 0.58 -9.06
C PRO A 91 -17.46 -0.17 -7.87
N VAL A 92 -17.71 0.30 -6.65
CA VAL A 92 -17.27 -0.39 -5.43
C VAL A 92 -18.20 -1.55 -5.04
N ASN A 93 -19.45 -1.50 -5.48
CA ASN A 93 -20.46 -2.56 -5.28
C ASN A 93 -20.91 -3.09 -6.64
N ARG A 94 -21.39 -4.34 -6.69
CA ARG A 94 -22.07 -4.85 -7.89
C ARG A 94 -23.33 -4.02 -8.15
N ILE A 95 -23.52 -3.60 -9.40
CA ILE A 95 -24.65 -2.82 -9.90
C ILE A 95 -25.49 -3.69 -10.82
#